data_AF-A0A847T2F2-F1
#
_entry.id   AF-A0A847T2F2-F1
#
_cell.length_a   1.000
_cell.length_b   1.000
_cell.length_c   1.000
_cell.angle_alpha   90.00
_cell.angle_beta   90.00
_cell.angle_gamma   90.00
#
_symmetry.space_group_name_H-M   'P 1'
#
loop_
_entity.id
_entity.type
_entity.pdbx_description
1 polymer ?
#
loop_
_entity_poly.entity_id
_entity_poly.type
_entity_poly.pdbx_seq_one_letter_code
_entity_poly.pdbx_strand_id
1 'polypeptide(L)'
;MSASFLLLQTVSLMGQQAVDAVKTTPIGTAKVWGKVEGISIIGLVQGPGAAVAPLQVACVFEYTEGDIFNSPALPAALNGMVHLDQALKGQLTELRKSGKFEGHYLETLLITPPKGALKAPRLLLIGLGDRRQFNADMMINVGAVALREASHMGVTSFAFASDIKDAGIDSPTALVAGNVTKGIINACRTQRYLQQHHLAPAKPVIKATLLAGPAFFEIAGEGIQAAIASFHHSTPTHE
;
A
#
# COMPACT_ATOMS: atom_id res chain seq x y z
N MET A 1 35.16 -53.60 49.93
CA MET A 1 33.93 -52.81 50.10
C MET A 1 33.61 -52.18 48.75
N SER A 2 32.63 -52.73 48.04
CA SER A 2 32.31 -52.37 46.66
C SER A 2 31.07 -51.48 46.65
N ALA A 3 31.19 -50.25 46.13
CA ALA A 3 30.07 -49.32 46.01
C ALA A 3 29.46 -49.43 44.61
N SER A 4 28.22 -49.91 44.54
CA SER A 4 27.41 -49.84 43.32
C SER A 4 26.74 -48.47 43.23
N PHE A 5 26.97 -47.76 42.13
CA PHE A 5 26.24 -46.54 41.78
C PHE A 5 25.28 -46.85 40.62
N LEU A 6 23.98 -46.74 40.89
CA LEU A 6 22.91 -46.88 39.91
C LEU A 6 22.75 -45.52 39.19
N LEU A 7 23.05 -45.45 37.88
CA LEU A 7 22.71 -44.28 37.06
C LEU A 7 21.32 -44.47 36.44
N LEU A 8 20.34 -43.66 36.88
CA LEU A 8 19.08 -43.46 36.16
C LEU A 8 19.33 -42.47 35.02
N GLN A 9 19.11 -42.88 33.77
CA GLN A 9 19.04 -41.96 32.62
C GLN A 9 17.61 -41.49 32.43
N THR A 10 17.37 -40.18 32.54
CA THR A 10 16.12 -39.53 32.17
C THR A 10 16.13 -39.22 30.68
N VAL A 11 15.21 -39.83 29.92
CA VAL A 11 14.97 -39.50 28.51
C VAL A 11 14.04 -38.28 28.46
N SER A 12 14.55 -37.14 27.99
CA SER A 12 13.73 -35.95 27.72
C SER A 12 13.05 -36.09 26.34
N LEU A 13 11.71 -36.15 26.33
CA LEU A 13 10.91 -35.98 25.12
C LEU A 13 11.04 -34.54 24.63
N MET A 14 11.56 -34.33 23.41
CA MET A 14 11.43 -33.05 22.71
C MET A 14 9.99 -32.91 22.19
N GLY A 15 9.25 -31.92 22.70
CA GLY A 15 7.97 -31.52 22.13
C GLY A 15 8.17 -30.73 20.84
N GLN A 16 7.60 -31.22 19.73
CA GLN A 16 7.41 -30.44 18.51
C GLN A 16 6.36 -29.35 18.77
N GLN A 17 6.78 -28.08 18.76
CA GLN A 17 5.85 -26.96 18.71
C GLN A 17 5.15 -26.96 17.35
N ALA A 18 3.82 -27.11 17.38
CA ALA A 18 2.98 -26.85 16.22
C ALA A 18 3.04 -25.35 15.88
N VAL A 19 3.38 -25.02 14.65
CA VAL A 19 3.26 -23.67 14.10
C VAL A 19 1.77 -23.38 13.91
N ASP A 20 1.22 -22.47 14.72
CA ASP A 20 -0.15 -21.99 14.56
C ASP A 20 -0.33 -21.38 13.16
N ALA A 21 -1.38 -21.82 12.45
CA ALA A 21 -1.71 -21.29 11.14
C ALA A 21 -2.11 -19.81 11.26
N VAL A 22 -1.38 -18.93 10.56
CA VAL A 22 -1.69 -17.50 10.50
C VAL A 22 -3.11 -17.32 9.97
N LYS A 23 -4.00 -16.75 10.78
CA LYS A 23 -5.36 -16.42 10.38
C LYS A 23 -5.33 -15.36 9.28
N THR A 24 -5.83 -15.69 8.09
CA THR A 24 -5.88 -14.77 6.94
C THR A 24 -7.28 -14.20 6.74
N THR A 25 -7.35 -12.96 6.28
CA THR A 25 -8.62 -12.27 5.97
C THR A 25 -9.08 -12.62 4.54
N PRO A 26 -10.35 -13.01 4.31
CA PRO A 26 -10.81 -13.39 2.97
C PRO A 26 -10.67 -12.26 1.93
N ILE A 27 -10.36 -12.63 0.68
CA ILE A 27 -10.37 -11.71 -0.47
C ILE A 27 -11.77 -11.10 -0.63
N GLY A 28 -11.83 -9.81 -0.93
CA GLY A 28 -13.06 -9.04 -1.03
C GLY A 28 -13.53 -8.43 0.29
N THR A 29 -12.91 -8.79 1.42
CA THR A 29 -13.21 -8.14 2.71
C THR A 29 -12.86 -6.66 2.63
N ALA A 30 -13.85 -5.82 2.93
CA ALA A 30 -13.70 -4.37 2.96
C ALA A 30 -14.17 -3.81 4.32
N LYS A 31 -13.44 -2.82 4.85
CA LYS A 31 -13.78 -2.17 6.12
C LYS A 31 -13.47 -0.67 6.03
N VAL A 32 -14.42 0.16 6.46
CA VAL A 32 -14.17 1.59 6.69
C VAL A 32 -13.43 1.72 8.01
N TRP A 33 -12.17 2.12 7.98
CA TRP A 33 -11.35 2.30 9.18
C TRP A 33 -11.60 3.64 9.86
N GLY A 34 -12.03 4.64 9.09
CA GLY A 34 -12.47 5.90 9.62
C GLY A 34 -12.82 6.92 8.54
N LYS A 35 -13.31 8.08 8.99
CA LYS A 35 -13.61 9.24 8.15
C LYS A 35 -13.01 10.48 8.80
N VAL A 36 -12.29 11.27 8.01
CA VAL A 36 -11.53 12.44 8.47
C VAL A 36 -11.42 13.40 7.31
N GLU A 37 -11.50 14.71 7.55
CA GLU A 37 -11.48 15.73 6.47
C GLU A 37 -12.45 15.36 5.32
N GLY A 38 -13.65 14.86 5.64
CA GLY A 38 -14.66 14.42 4.68
C GLY A 38 -14.27 13.31 3.68
N ILE A 39 -13.12 12.66 3.84
CA ILE A 39 -12.71 11.47 3.08
C ILE A 39 -12.90 10.22 3.95
N SER A 40 -13.45 9.15 3.37
CA SER A 40 -13.50 7.82 3.99
C SER A 40 -12.24 7.04 3.62
N ILE A 41 -11.54 6.50 4.62
CA ILE A 41 -10.39 5.61 4.43
C ILE A 41 -10.83 4.17 4.64
N ILE A 42 -10.68 3.36 3.59
CA ILE A 42 -11.20 1.99 3.52
C ILE A 42 -10.02 1.03 3.35
N GLY A 43 -9.98 -0.06 4.11
CA GLY A 43 -9.13 -1.19 3.79
C GLY A 43 -9.88 -2.16 2.88
N LEU A 44 -9.19 -2.77 1.92
CA LEU A 44 -9.73 -3.83 1.06
C LEU A 44 -8.70 -4.94 0.85
N VAL A 45 -9.10 -6.19 1.09
CA VAL A 45 -8.29 -7.36 0.72
C VAL A 45 -8.49 -7.67 -0.76
N GLN A 46 -7.68 -7.07 -1.64
CA GLN A 46 -7.78 -7.26 -3.08
C GLN A 46 -6.49 -6.88 -3.79
N GLY A 47 -6.16 -7.58 -4.89
CA GLY A 47 -5.06 -7.21 -5.77
C GLY A 47 -5.37 -5.96 -6.63
N PRO A 48 -4.36 -5.18 -7.03
CA PRO A 48 -4.54 -3.92 -7.74
C PRO A 48 -5.26 -4.04 -9.11
N GLY A 49 -5.15 -5.17 -9.81
CA GLY A 49 -5.87 -5.39 -11.06
C GLY A 49 -7.40 -5.55 -10.90
N ALA A 50 -7.85 -5.99 -9.72
CA ALA A 50 -9.24 -6.35 -9.45
C ALA A 50 -9.99 -5.33 -8.57
N ALA A 51 -9.31 -4.32 -8.04
CA ALA A 51 -9.94 -3.26 -7.26
C ALA A 51 -10.81 -2.35 -8.15
N VAL A 52 -12.07 -2.17 -7.76
CA VAL A 52 -13.02 -1.33 -8.49
C VAL A 52 -12.92 0.10 -7.99
N ALA A 53 -12.29 0.96 -8.79
CA ALA A 53 -12.20 2.39 -8.53
C ALA A 53 -12.04 3.19 -9.84
N PRO A 54 -12.38 4.49 -9.88
CA PRO A 54 -12.07 5.37 -11.01
C PRO A 54 -10.57 5.51 -11.33
N LEU A 55 -9.71 5.23 -10.35
CA LEU A 55 -8.26 5.28 -10.42
C LEU A 55 -7.68 4.17 -9.53
N GLN A 56 -6.78 3.36 -10.08
CA GLN A 56 -5.88 2.50 -9.32
C GLN A 56 -4.53 3.21 -9.18
N VAL A 57 -3.93 3.17 -8.00
CA VAL A 57 -2.59 3.67 -7.72
C VAL A 57 -1.70 2.50 -7.34
N ALA A 58 -0.49 2.44 -7.90
CA ALA A 58 0.53 1.47 -7.55
C ALA A 58 1.89 2.17 -7.43
N CYS A 59 2.79 1.58 -6.65
CA CYS A 59 4.12 2.12 -6.43
C CYS A 59 5.19 1.18 -6.96
N VAL A 60 6.30 1.74 -7.44
CA VAL A 60 7.49 0.98 -7.85
C VAL A 60 8.75 1.71 -7.43
N PHE A 61 9.80 0.96 -7.10
CA PHE A 61 11.15 1.51 -6.94
C PHE A 61 11.80 1.74 -8.31
N GLU A 62 13.00 2.31 -8.29
CA GLU A 62 13.84 2.39 -9.49
C GLU A 62 14.07 1.00 -10.10
N TYR A 63 14.03 0.95 -11.44
CA TYR A 63 14.12 -0.31 -12.18
C TYR A 63 15.51 -0.96 -12.03
N THR A 64 15.48 -2.27 -11.77
CA THR A 64 16.61 -3.17 -11.99
C THR A 64 16.11 -4.37 -12.78
N GLU A 65 17.00 -5.08 -13.48
CA GLU A 65 16.57 -6.20 -14.34
C GLU A 65 15.86 -7.29 -13.50
N GLY A 66 14.59 -7.52 -13.80
CA GLY A 66 13.75 -8.49 -13.11
C GLY A 66 13.33 -8.10 -11.70
N ASP A 67 13.32 -6.82 -11.34
CA ASP A 67 13.09 -6.32 -9.98
C ASP A 67 11.76 -6.71 -9.31
N ILE A 68 10.72 -6.99 -10.11
CA ILE A 68 9.40 -7.50 -9.66
C ILE A 68 9.26 -9.02 -9.79
N PHE A 69 10.21 -9.69 -10.46
CA PHE A 69 10.14 -11.14 -10.75
C PHE A 69 11.12 -11.96 -9.90
N ASN A 70 12.27 -11.37 -9.58
CA ASN A 70 13.38 -12.02 -8.91
C ASN A 70 13.46 -11.59 -7.44
N SER A 71 13.99 -12.48 -6.60
CA SER A 71 14.31 -12.16 -5.21
C SER A 71 15.07 -10.82 -5.11
N PRO A 72 14.69 -9.91 -4.20
CA PRO A 72 13.84 -10.14 -3.03
C PRO A 72 12.33 -10.00 -3.27
N ALA A 73 11.86 -9.77 -4.50
CA ALA A 73 10.43 -9.62 -4.79
C ALA A 73 9.61 -10.84 -4.33
N LEU A 74 8.33 -10.61 -4.02
CA LEU A 74 7.41 -11.71 -3.69
C LEU A 74 7.26 -12.66 -4.89
N PRO A 75 6.99 -13.96 -4.62
CA PRO A 75 6.62 -14.90 -5.67
C PRO A 75 5.45 -14.37 -6.51
N ALA A 76 5.46 -14.66 -7.82
CA ALA A 76 4.49 -14.14 -8.78
C ALA A 76 3.02 -14.26 -8.33
N ALA A 77 2.64 -15.39 -7.70
CA ALA A 77 1.28 -15.63 -7.23
C ALA A 77 0.80 -14.66 -6.14
N LEU A 78 1.72 -13.96 -5.46
CA LEU A 78 1.44 -13.02 -4.37
C LEU A 78 1.82 -11.57 -4.75
N ASN A 79 2.40 -11.35 -5.93
CA ASN A 79 3.00 -10.07 -6.30
C ASN A 79 2.03 -9.22 -7.13
N GLY A 80 1.52 -8.13 -6.53
CA GLY A 80 0.58 -7.23 -7.17
C GLY A 80 1.13 -6.57 -8.43
N MET A 81 2.43 -6.26 -8.47
CA MET A 81 3.09 -5.67 -9.63
C MET A 81 3.23 -6.64 -10.80
N VAL A 82 3.52 -7.92 -10.53
CA VAL A 82 3.53 -8.96 -11.56
C VAL A 82 2.14 -9.10 -12.19
N HIS A 83 1.07 -9.11 -11.37
CA HIS A 83 -0.29 -9.17 -11.88
C HIS A 83 -0.68 -7.94 -12.72
N LEU A 84 -0.23 -6.74 -12.32
CA LEU A 84 -0.43 -5.53 -13.12
C LEU A 84 0.30 -5.59 -14.46
N ASP A 85 1.56 -6.01 -14.47
CA ASP A 85 2.33 -6.12 -15.70
C ASP A 85 1.75 -7.18 -16.66
N GLN A 86 1.29 -8.32 -16.12
CA GLN A 86 0.55 -9.33 -16.89
C GLN A 86 -0.73 -8.77 -17.51
N ALA A 87 -1.52 -8.01 -16.74
CA ALA A 87 -2.73 -7.35 -17.25
C ALA A 87 -2.41 -6.34 -18.37
N LEU A 88 -1.24 -5.71 -18.30
CA LEU A 88 -0.71 -4.81 -19.32
C LEU A 88 0.16 -5.50 -20.39
N LYS A 89 0.18 -6.84 -20.43
CA LYS A 89 0.94 -7.64 -21.40
C LYS A 89 2.44 -7.30 -21.45
N GLY A 90 3.07 -7.09 -20.29
CA GLY A 90 4.50 -6.80 -20.16
C GLY A 90 4.88 -5.33 -20.37
N GLN A 91 3.90 -4.46 -20.69
CA GLN A 91 4.20 -3.06 -21.02
C GLN A 91 4.71 -2.26 -19.83
N LEU A 92 4.40 -2.64 -18.58
CA LEU A 92 4.95 -1.95 -17.41
C LEU A 92 6.46 -2.21 -17.31
N THR A 93 6.88 -3.46 -17.51
CA THR A 93 8.30 -3.84 -17.54
C THR A 93 9.02 -3.15 -18.68
N GLU A 94 8.49 -3.19 -19.90
CA GLU A 94 9.12 -2.54 -21.08
C GLU A 94 9.24 -1.02 -20.92
N LEU A 95 8.24 -0.38 -20.33
CA LEU A 95 8.25 1.06 -20.09
C LEU A 95 9.37 1.46 -19.12
N ARG A 96 9.57 0.68 -18.05
CA ARG A 96 10.63 0.91 -17.06
C ARG A 96 12.01 0.57 -17.62
N LYS A 97 12.15 -0.57 -18.29
CA LYS A 97 13.38 -1.02 -18.94
C LYS A 97 13.88 -0.06 -20.01
N SER A 98 12.96 0.62 -20.71
CA SER A 98 13.30 1.62 -21.73
C SER A 98 13.59 3.02 -21.17
N GLY A 99 13.59 3.22 -19.85
CA GLY A 99 13.85 4.50 -19.20
C GLY A 99 12.75 5.55 -19.38
N LYS A 100 11.54 5.14 -19.79
CA LYS A 100 10.40 6.07 -19.96
C LYS A 100 9.69 6.40 -18.65
N PHE A 101 9.96 5.60 -17.63
CA PHE A 101 9.62 5.85 -16.23
C PHE A 101 10.65 5.14 -15.39
N GLU A 102 11.55 5.91 -14.79
CA GLU A 102 12.69 5.33 -14.08
C GLU A 102 12.27 4.82 -12.69
N GLY A 103 11.22 5.41 -12.12
CA GLY A 103 10.76 5.11 -10.77
C GLY A 103 11.38 6.02 -9.72
N HIS A 104 11.88 7.20 -10.12
CA HIS A 104 12.45 8.18 -9.20
C HIS A 104 11.43 8.59 -8.14
N TYR A 105 11.93 9.02 -6.99
CA TYR A 105 11.06 9.38 -5.87
C TYR A 105 10.04 10.46 -6.27
N LEU A 106 8.75 10.13 -6.12
CA LEU A 106 7.58 10.94 -6.50
C LEU A 106 7.41 11.20 -8.00
N GLU A 107 8.15 10.51 -8.87
CA GLU A 107 7.86 10.46 -10.31
C GLU A 107 6.46 9.87 -10.51
N THR A 108 5.67 10.42 -11.42
CA THR A 108 4.31 9.95 -11.68
C THR A 108 4.10 9.63 -13.16
N LEU A 109 3.34 8.57 -13.42
CA LEU A 109 2.90 8.23 -14.78
C LEU A 109 1.47 7.72 -14.75
N LEU A 110 0.60 8.37 -15.53
CA LEU A 110 -0.76 7.93 -15.75
C LEU A 110 -0.85 7.03 -16.99
N ILE A 111 -1.36 5.83 -16.78
CA ILE A 111 -1.62 4.83 -17.83
C ILE A 111 -3.13 4.66 -17.98
N THR A 112 -3.60 4.63 -19.22
CA THR A 112 -4.95 4.17 -19.56
C THR A 112 -4.86 2.71 -20.00
N PRO A 113 -5.28 1.74 -19.15
CA PRO A 113 -5.19 0.34 -19.52
C PRO A 113 -6.11 -0.01 -20.68
N PRO A 114 -5.78 -1.05 -21.48
CA PRO A 114 -6.73 -1.63 -22.43
C PRO A 114 -8.05 -1.98 -21.74
N LYS A 115 -9.17 -1.81 -22.44
CA LYS A 115 -10.50 -2.11 -21.89
C LYS A 115 -10.55 -3.53 -21.33
N GLY A 116 -10.90 -3.66 -20.06
CA GLY A 116 -11.00 -4.95 -19.37
C GLY A 116 -9.70 -5.50 -18.78
N ALA A 117 -8.55 -4.87 -19.03
CA ALA A 117 -7.27 -5.27 -18.44
C ALA A 117 -7.27 -5.08 -16.91
N LEU A 118 -7.80 -3.96 -16.44
CA LEU A 118 -7.99 -3.64 -15.04
C LEU A 118 -9.46 -3.30 -14.79
N LYS A 119 -9.94 -3.51 -13.55
CA LYS A 119 -11.24 -2.99 -13.12
C LYS A 119 -11.26 -1.47 -13.00
N ALA A 120 -10.11 -0.85 -12.73
CA ALA A 120 -9.95 0.59 -12.81
C ALA A 120 -9.61 1.03 -14.26
N PRO A 121 -10.26 2.07 -14.80
CA PRO A 121 -10.00 2.56 -16.16
C PRO A 121 -8.72 3.40 -16.26
N ARG A 122 -8.05 3.67 -15.14
CA ARG A 122 -6.79 4.42 -15.04
C ARG A 122 -5.89 3.77 -14.01
N LEU A 123 -4.59 3.73 -14.31
CA LEU A 123 -3.53 3.29 -13.41
C LEU A 123 -2.54 4.45 -13.25
N LEU A 124 -2.34 4.94 -12.04
CA LEU A 124 -1.26 5.86 -11.69
C LEU A 124 -0.12 5.06 -11.08
N LEU A 125 1.08 5.19 -11.66
CA LEU A 125 2.32 4.77 -11.04
C LEU A 125 2.91 5.94 -10.26
N ILE A 126 3.45 5.64 -9.07
CA ILE A 126 4.25 6.58 -8.29
C ILE A 126 5.61 5.92 -7.99
N GLY A 127 6.70 6.60 -8.36
CA GLY A 127 8.05 6.16 -8.10
C GLY A 127 8.44 6.33 -6.62
N LEU A 128 9.16 5.36 -6.09
CA LEU A 128 9.63 5.32 -4.70
C LEU A 128 11.14 5.65 -4.59
N GLY A 129 11.85 5.79 -5.71
CA GLY A 129 13.29 6.05 -5.76
C GLY A 129 14.14 4.78 -5.56
N ASP A 130 15.38 4.97 -5.13
CA ASP A 130 16.31 3.88 -4.80
C ASP A 130 15.76 3.04 -3.64
N ARG A 131 15.54 1.76 -3.92
CA ARG A 131 15.06 0.75 -2.95
C ARG A 131 15.89 0.73 -1.66
N ARG A 132 17.19 0.96 -1.73
CA ARG A 132 18.12 0.92 -0.58
C ARG A 132 17.99 2.12 0.33
N GLN A 133 17.38 3.20 -0.15
CA GLN A 133 17.16 4.44 0.61
C GLN A 133 15.74 4.53 1.17
N PHE A 134 14.93 3.48 0.98
CA PHE A 134 13.56 3.45 1.45
C PHE A 134 13.49 3.69 2.96
N ASN A 135 12.62 4.64 3.34
CA ASN A 135 12.14 4.80 4.70
C ASN A 135 10.62 4.96 4.70
N ALA A 136 9.96 4.51 5.76
CA ALA A 136 8.50 4.52 5.82
C ALA A 136 7.90 5.93 5.81
N ASP A 137 8.64 6.97 6.21
CA ASP A 137 8.16 8.36 6.23
C ASP A 137 7.99 8.95 4.84
N MET A 138 8.75 8.46 3.85
CA MET A 138 8.54 8.79 2.43
C MET A 138 7.09 8.54 1.98
N MET A 139 6.43 7.54 2.57
CA MET A 139 5.07 7.17 2.20
C MET A 139 4.03 8.25 2.56
N ILE A 140 4.37 9.21 3.43
CA ILE A 140 3.55 10.41 3.66
C ILE A 140 3.45 11.23 2.37
N ASN A 141 4.56 11.47 1.69
CA ASN A 141 4.55 12.24 0.45
C ASN A 141 3.91 11.45 -0.69
N VAL A 142 4.15 10.14 -0.75
CA VAL A 142 3.51 9.25 -1.74
C VAL A 142 1.99 9.29 -1.59
N GLY A 143 1.46 9.19 -0.36
CA GLY A 143 0.02 9.32 -0.10
C GLY A 143 -0.55 10.68 -0.50
N ALA A 144 0.21 11.76 -0.27
CA ALA A 144 -0.18 13.11 -0.69
C ALA A 144 -0.22 13.25 -2.23
N VAL A 145 0.76 12.69 -2.94
CA VAL A 145 0.80 12.68 -4.41
C VAL A 145 -0.40 11.91 -4.97
N ALA A 146 -0.71 10.72 -4.42
CA ALA A 146 -1.86 9.93 -4.86
C ALA A 146 -3.18 10.72 -4.79
N LEU A 147 -3.42 11.46 -3.71
CA LEU A 147 -4.62 12.29 -3.59
C LEU A 147 -4.59 13.49 -4.55
N ARG A 148 -3.45 14.18 -4.69
CA ARG A 148 -3.34 15.33 -5.59
C ARG A 148 -3.63 14.94 -7.03
N GLU A 149 -3.02 13.84 -7.49
CA GLU A 149 -3.27 13.31 -8.83
C GLU A 149 -4.73 12.86 -9.02
N ALA A 150 -5.32 12.20 -8.02
CA ALA A 150 -6.75 11.89 -8.05
C ALA A 150 -7.63 13.16 -8.16
N SER A 151 -7.26 14.22 -7.44
CA SER A 151 -7.96 15.50 -7.45
C SER A 151 -7.82 16.22 -8.80
N HIS A 152 -6.61 16.25 -9.38
CA HIS A 152 -6.35 16.82 -10.70
C HIS A 152 -7.15 16.10 -11.80
N MET A 153 -7.31 14.78 -11.69
CA MET A 153 -8.13 13.98 -12.60
C MET A 153 -9.64 14.10 -12.37
N GLY A 154 -10.06 14.88 -11.36
CA GLY A 154 -11.47 15.08 -11.02
C GLY A 154 -12.19 13.79 -10.59
N VAL A 155 -11.48 12.81 -10.04
CA VAL A 155 -12.09 11.57 -9.53
C VAL A 155 -12.58 11.75 -8.10
N THR A 156 -13.66 11.06 -7.74
CA THR A 156 -14.19 11.08 -6.37
C THR A 156 -13.58 10.00 -5.48
N SER A 157 -12.86 9.04 -6.05
CA SER A 157 -12.21 7.97 -5.29
C SER A 157 -11.07 7.30 -6.05
N PHE A 158 -10.18 6.67 -5.30
CA PHE A 158 -9.11 5.83 -5.85
C PHE A 158 -8.88 4.60 -4.96
N ALA A 159 -8.32 3.55 -5.55
CA ALA A 159 -7.76 2.41 -4.84
C ALA A 159 -6.22 2.48 -4.90
N PHE A 160 -5.53 2.05 -3.86
CA PHE A 160 -4.08 2.22 -3.72
C PHE A 160 -3.43 0.95 -3.19
N ALA A 161 -2.67 0.27 -4.04
CA ALA A 161 -1.68 -0.73 -3.63
C ALA A 161 -0.40 -0.03 -3.18
N SER A 162 -0.37 0.36 -1.90
CA SER A 162 0.78 1.04 -1.30
C SER A 162 1.74 0.11 -0.56
N ASP A 163 1.46 -1.19 -0.55
CA ASP A 163 2.34 -2.19 0.05
C ASP A 163 3.60 -2.33 -0.80
N ILE A 164 4.76 -2.24 -0.16
CA ILE A 164 6.08 -2.31 -0.80
C ILE A 164 6.69 -3.71 -0.70
N LYS A 165 5.97 -4.65 -0.09
CA LYS A 165 6.39 -6.06 0.02
C LYS A 165 6.53 -6.71 -1.35
N ASP A 166 5.77 -6.29 -2.37
CA ASP A 166 5.94 -6.73 -3.76
C ASP A 166 7.38 -6.54 -4.27
N ALA A 167 8.10 -5.53 -3.77
CA ALA A 167 9.50 -5.25 -4.10
C ALA A 167 10.50 -5.91 -3.14
N GLY A 168 10.04 -6.76 -2.23
CA GLY A 168 10.88 -7.48 -1.28
C GLY A 168 11.32 -6.69 -0.07
N ILE A 169 10.68 -5.54 0.20
CA ILE A 169 10.97 -4.77 1.41
C ILE A 169 10.14 -5.33 2.56
N ASP A 170 10.81 -5.78 3.61
CA ASP A 170 10.13 -6.12 4.86
C ASP A 170 9.78 -4.84 5.63
N SER A 171 8.73 -4.17 5.16
CA SER A 171 8.25 -2.94 5.78
C SER A 171 7.32 -3.20 6.96
N PRO A 172 7.35 -2.35 8.00
CA PRO A 172 6.32 -2.35 9.03
C PRO A 172 4.96 -1.93 8.44
N THR A 173 4.07 -2.91 8.21
CA THR A 173 2.79 -2.73 7.51
C THR A 173 1.94 -1.60 8.11
N ALA A 174 1.78 -1.58 9.44
CA ALA A 174 0.99 -0.56 10.13
C ALA A 174 1.57 0.85 9.90
N LEU A 175 2.90 1.00 9.96
CA LEU A 175 3.56 2.29 9.77
C LEU A 175 3.40 2.80 8.34
N VAL A 176 3.60 1.93 7.34
CA VAL A 176 3.40 2.29 5.92
C VAL A 176 1.95 2.72 5.67
N ALA A 177 0.98 1.92 6.07
CA ALA A 177 -0.44 2.23 5.89
C ALA A 177 -0.85 3.53 6.61
N GLY A 178 -0.33 3.73 7.83
CA GLY A 178 -0.53 4.96 8.60
C GLY A 178 0.10 6.19 7.91
N ASN A 179 1.33 6.09 7.41
CA ASN A 179 2.01 7.20 6.75
C ASN A 179 1.35 7.58 5.42
N VAL A 180 0.94 6.60 4.60
CA VAL A 180 0.10 6.87 3.41
C VAL A 180 -1.18 7.61 3.80
N THR A 181 -1.84 7.15 4.86
CA THR A 181 -3.06 7.79 5.37
C THR A 181 -2.81 9.23 5.81
N LYS A 182 -1.71 9.53 6.52
CA LYS A 182 -1.33 10.90 6.88
C LYS A 182 -1.15 11.79 5.66
N GLY A 183 -0.47 11.27 4.63
CA GLY A 183 -0.28 11.96 3.35
C GLY A 183 -1.58 12.35 2.68
N ILE A 184 -2.50 11.38 2.58
CA ILE A 184 -3.85 11.56 2.04
C ILE A 184 -4.62 12.62 2.83
N ILE A 185 -4.57 12.59 4.16
CA ILE A 185 -5.29 13.57 5.01
C ILE A 185 -4.72 14.98 4.82
N ASN A 186 -3.39 15.12 4.84
CA ASN A 186 -2.71 16.40 4.63
C ASN A 186 -3.09 17.02 3.27
N ALA A 187 -3.04 16.24 2.20
CA ALA A 187 -3.43 16.72 0.89
C ALA A 187 -4.94 17.04 0.81
N CYS A 188 -5.80 16.35 1.56
CA CYS A 188 -7.23 16.66 1.65
C CYS A 188 -7.46 18.04 2.27
N ARG A 189 -6.72 18.39 3.33
CA ARG A 189 -6.78 19.71 3.96
C ARG A 189 -6.40 20.81 2.99
N THR A 190 -5.30 20.64 2.25
CA THR A 190 -4.89 21.59 1.21
C THR A 190 -5.95 21.72 0.12
N GLN A 191 -6.49 20.60 -0.39
CA GLN A 191 -7.51 20.64 -1.44
C GLN A 191 -8.78 21.36 -0.97
N ARG A 192 -9.20 21.14 0.28
CA ARG A 192 -10.34 21.84 0.87
C ARG A 192 -10.11 23.35 0.98
N TYR A 193 -8.94 23.75 1.45
CA TYR A 193 -8.57 25.16 1.49
C TYR A 193 -8.69 25.79 0.10
N LEU A 194 -8.09 25.16 -0.92
CA LEU A 194 -8.19 25.65 -2.30
C LEU A 194 -9.65 25.76 -2.78
N GLN A 195 -10.49 24.77 -2.46
CA GLN A 195 -11.91 24.78 -2.82
C GLN A 195 -12.68 25.91 -2.11
N GLN A 196 -12.47 26.11 -0.81
CA GLN A 196 -13.11 27.18 -0.03
C GLN A 196 -12.74 28.58 -0.54
N HIS A 197 -11.54 28.72 -1.09
CA HIS A 197 -11.05 29.96 -1.68
C HIS A 197 -11.30 30.07 -3.19
N HIS A 198 -12.09 29.17 -3.80
CA HIS A 198 -12.38 29.15 -5.24
C HIS A 198 -11.13 29.00 -6.13
N LEU A 199 -10.06 28.41 -5.60
CA LEU A 199 -8.78 28.15 -6.27
C LEU A 199 -8.68 26.72 -6.82
N ALA A 200 -9.70 25.88 -6.62
CA ALA A 200 -9.79 24.54 -7.19
C ALA A 200 -11.26 24.12 -7.41
N PRO A 201 -11.54 23.16 -8.33
CA PRO A 201 -12.88 22.65 -8.56
C PRO A 201 -13.52 22.04 -7.31
N ALA A 202 -14.82 22.27 -7.12
CA ALA A 202 -15.60 21.82 -5.95
C ALA A 202 -15.87 20.30 -5.90
N LYS A 203 -15.19 19.47 -6.69
CA LYS A 203 -15.37 18.02 -6.73
C LYS A 203 -14.29 17.32 -5.90
N PRO A 204 -14.51 17.05 -4.60
CA PRO A 204 -13.50 16.43 -3.74
C PRO A 204 -13.34 14.93 -4.02
N VAL A 205 -12.15 14.43 -3.74
CA VAL A 205 -11.94 13.00 -3.49
C VAL A 205 -12.53 12.68 -2.12
N ILE A 206 -13.54 11.80 -2.09
CA ILE A 206 -14.31 11.47 -0.87
C ILE A 206 -14.02 10.06 -0.35
N LYS A 207 -13.25 9.25 -1.08
CA LYS A 207 -12.94 7.87 -0.70
C LYS A 207 -11.55 7.45 -1.18
N ALA A 208 -10.72 6.98 -0.26
CA ALA A 208 -9.46 6.30 -0.55
C ALA A 208 -9.55 4.85 -0.05
N THR A 209 -9.29 3.89 -0.94
CA THR A 209 -9.25 2.47 -0.59
C THR A 209 -7.80 1.98 -0.60
N LEU A 210 -7.25 1.66 0.57
CA LEU A 210 -5.93 1.06 0.71
C LEU A 210 -6.05 -0.46 0.58
N LEU A 211 -5.29 -1.03 -0.36
CA LEU A 211 -5.27 -2.46 -0.61
C LEU A 211 -4.28 -3.14 0.33
N ALA A 212 -4.64 -4.31 0.84
CA ALA A 212 -3.79 -5.11 1.71
C ALA A 212 -3.87 -6.60 1.37
N GLY A 213 -2.76 -7.32 1.57
CA GLY A 213 -2.78 -8.77 1.50
C GLY A 213 -3.61 -9.41 2.63
N PRO A 214 -4.16 -10.63 2.45
CA PRO A 214 -4.96 -11.33 3.44
C PRO A 214 -4.36 -11.39 4.86
N ALA A 215 -3.05 -11.56 4.97
CA ALA A 215 -2.34 -11.66 6.24
C ALA A 215 -2.09 -10.30 6.93
N PHE A 216 -2.25 -9.20 6.21
CA PHE A 216 -1.82 -7.86 6.66
C PHE A 216 -2.98 -6.90 6.90
N PHE A 217 -4.21 -7.31 6.61
CA PHE A 217 -5.40 -6.45 6.60
C PHE A 217 -5.67 -5.76 7.94
N GLU A 218 -5.70 -6.50 9.04
CA GLU A 218 -5.99 -5.93 10.37
C GLU A 218 -4.85 -5.01 10.84
N ILE A 219 -3.59 -5.43 10.69
CA ILE A 219 -2.41 -4.64 11.07
C ILE A 219 -2.33 -3.34 10.25
N ALA A 220 -2.61 -3.38 8.95
CA ALA A 220 -2.73 -2.17 8.13
C ALA A 220 -3.84 -1.25 8.65
N GLY A 221 -4.98 -1.84 9.03
CA GLY A 221 -6.11 -1.14 9.64
C GLY A 221 -5.77 -0.39 10.93
N GLU A 222 -5.03 -1.03 11.84
CA GLU A 222 -4.55 -0.40 13.08
C GLU A 222 -3.70 0.85 12.77
N GLY A 223 -2.80 0.75 11.78
CA GLY A 223 -1.99 1.87 11.31
C GLY A 223 -2.84 3.02 10.74
N ILE A 224 -3.87 2.69 9.96
CA ILE A 224 -4.82 3.67 9.41
C ILE A 224 -5.58 4.38 10.55
N GLN A 225 -6.10 3.63 11.52
CA GLN A 225 -6.84 4.20 12.65
C GLN A 225 -5.96 5.10 13.51
N ALA A 226 -4.72 4.69 13.80
CA ALA A 226 -3.76 5.50 14.55
C ALA A 226 -3.42 6.80 13.81
N ALA A 227 -3.23 6.74 12.49
CA ALA A 227 -3.02 7.93 11.68
C ALA A 227 -4.22 8.88 11.75
N ILE A 228 -5.45 8.40 11.57
CA ILE A 228 -6.66 9.21 11.68
C ILE A 228 -6.78 9.86 13.07
N ALA A 229 -6.55 9.10 14.15
CA ALA A 229 -6.59 9.59 15.52
C ALA A 229 -5.60 10.74 15.77
N SER A 230 -4.43 10.72 15.15
CA SER A 230 -3.43 11.79 15.27
C SER A 230 -3.92 13.15 14.76
N PHE A 231 -4.85 13.18 13.79
CA PHE A 231 -5.41 14.43 13.24
C PHE A 231 -6.56 15.02 14.04
N HIS A 232 -7.24 14.21 14.87
CA HIS A 232 -8.28 14.68 15.77
C HIS A 232 -7.70 15.46 16.97
N HIS A 233 -6.50 15.08 17.43
CA HIS A 233 -5.81 15.75 18.53
C HIS A 233 -5.09 17.05 18.11
N SER A 234 -5.02 17.37 16.82
CA SER A 234 -4.31 18.54 16.30
C SER A 234 -5.23 19.65 15.79
N THR A 235 -6.50 19.69 16.24
CA THR A 235 -7.39 20.82 15.93
C THR A 235 -6.88 22.05 16.67
N PRO A 236 -6.37 23.10 16.01
CA PRO A 236 -6.09 24.36 16.68
C PRO A 236 -7.43 24.93 17.12
N THR A 237 -7.58 25.20 18.42
CA THR A 237 -8.58 26.14 18.91
C THR A 237 -8.23 27.49 18.32
N HIS A 238 -8.86 27.84 17.20
CA HIS A 238 -8.89 29.21 16.73
C HIS A 238 -9.86 29.97 17.65
N GLU A 239 -9.31 30.54 18.72
CA GLU A 239 -9.82 31.78 19.32
C GLU A 239 -9.37 32.98 18.48
#